data_AF-A0A930T2S3-F1
#
_entry.id   AF-A0A930T2S3-F1
#
_cell.length_a   1.000
_cell.length_b   1.000
_cell.length_c   1.000
_cell.angle_alpha   90.00
_cell.angle_beta   90.00
_cell.angle_gamma   90.00
#
_symmetry.space_group_name_H-M   'P 1'
#
loop_
_entity.id
_entity.type
_entity.pdbx_description
1 polymer ?
#
loop_
_entity_poly.entity_id
_entity_poly.type
_entity_poly.pdbx_seq_one_letter_code
_entity_poly.pdbx_strand_id
1 'polypeptide(L)'
;MGYTTVFTGNFQFDHPLFDFQALYLIEFARTRRVKRDKAKLTTVPDPGRDAVGLTLGEEGCYFINESHYLAGASVIDENRPPKGQPGLYCQWQPTFDGCGIEWNGQEKFYRYVEWLQYLIVNFFTPWGYQLSGTVKWVGEIESDSGQIIVENNCILQPENAELKLQIATSPIPVPGEIWQGLYAVNKADPTILISWVATLHSCVKLGYLDTARWIEENLVGLYGAGVDRGFQDQETGAVFIPTCYSLGSR
;
A
#
# COMPACT_ATOMS: atom_id res chain seq x y z
N MET A 1 -10.97 -8.94 14.06
CA MET A 1 -10.85 -10.24 13.35
C MET A 1 -9.88 -10.04 12.22
N GLY A 2 -8.96 -10.97 11.97
CA GLY A 2 -8.03 -10.89 10.84
C GLY A 2 -7.78 -12.28 10.28
N TYR A 3 -7.28 -12.34 9.05
CA TYR A 3 -7.08 -13.55 8.28
C TYR A 3 -5.59 -13.81 8.19
N THR A 4 -5.14 -15.00 8.54
CA THR A 4 -3.72 -15.36 8.46
C THR A 4 -3.44 -16.27 7.27
N THR A 5 -2.36 -15.96 6.56
CA THR A 5 -1.82 -16.78 5.49
C THR A 5 -0.41 -17.20 5.87
N VAL A 6 -0.13 -18.50 5.75
CA VAL A 6 1.18 -19.11 6.01
C VAL A 6 1.85 -19.38 4.67
N PHE A 7 3.13 -19.02 4.56
CA PHE A 7 3.91 -19.19 3.34
C PHE A 7 5.01 -20.23 3.55
N THR A 8 5.35 -20.98 2.50
CA THR A 8 6.41 -21.98 2.52
C THR A 8 7.22 -21.94 1.24
N GLY A 9 8.55 -21.92 1.39
CA GLY A 9 9.51 -21.71 0.31
C GLY A 9 10.10 -20.30 0.33
N ASN A 10 10.96 -20.03 -0.63
CA ASN A 10 11.54 -18.72 -0.86
C ASN A 10 11.73 -18.49 -2.37
N PHE A 11 11.95 -17.24 -2.72
CA PHE A 11 12.43 -16.85 -4.04
C PHE A 11 13.94 -16.66 -3.98
N GLN A 12 14.63 -16.85 -5.10
CA GLN A 12 16.07 -16.75 -5.23
C GLN A 12 16.44 -15.61 -6.18
N PHE A 13 17.48 -14.88 -5.84
CA PHE A 13 18.15 -13.95 -6.72
C PHE A 13 19.16 -14.68 -7.61
N ASP A 14 19.49 -14.07 -8.74
CA ASP A 14 20.57 -14.52 -9.63
C ASP A 14 21.96 -14.31 -9.02
N HIS A 15 22.10 -13.40 -8.06
CA HIS A 15 23.29 -13.24 -7.23
C HIS A 15 22.93 -12.64 -5.86
N PRO A 16 23.80 -12.76 -4.84
CA PRO A 16 23.52 -12.23 -3.50
C PRO A 16 23.34 -10.70 -3.47
N LEU A 17 22.47 -10.23 -2.58
CA LEU A 17 22.35 -8.81 -2.23
C LEU A 17 23.64 -8.31 -1.58
N PHE A 18 23.96 -7.02 -1.78
CA PHE A 18 24.93 -6.37 -0.91
C PHE A 18 24.37 -6.19 0.50
N ASP A 19 25.22 -6.22 1.52
CA ASP A 19 24.82 -6.09 2.93
C ASP A 19 23.94 -4.85 3.18
N PHE A 20 24.29 -3.71 2.59
CA PHE A 20 23.51 -2.47 2.77
C PHE A 20 22.11 -2.53 2.13
N GLN A 21 21.93 -3.30 1.04
CA GLN A 21 20.61 -3.54 0.44
C GLN A 21 19.79 -4.51 1.29
N ALA A 22 20.42 -5.59 1.77
CA ALA A 22 19.76 -6.56 2.65
C ALA A 22 19.28 -5.88 3.95
N LEU A 23 20.14 -5.09 4.59
CA LEU A 23 19.80 -4.33 5.79
C LEU A 23 18.67 -3.32 5.54
N TYR A 24 18.70 -2.60 4.41
CA TYR A 24 17.60 -1.71 4.05
C TYR A 24 16.27 -2.46 3.93
N LEU A 25 16.24 -3.60 3.22
CA LEU A 25 15.02 -4.38 3.02
C LEU A 25 14.51 -5.03 4.30
N ILE A 26 15.40 -5.45 5.21
CA ILE A 26 15.02 -5.94 6.53
C ILE A 26 14.29 -4.85 7.32
N GLU A 27 14.85 -3.64 7.39
CA GLU A 27 14.20 -2.52 8.09
C GLU A 27 12.93 -2.05 7.37
N PHE A 28 12.91 -2.08 6.03
CA PHE A 28 11.70 -1.82 5.25
C PHE A 28 10.55 -2.78 5.61
N ALA A 29 10.86 -4.08 5.79
CA ALA A 29 9.87 -5.09 6.17
C ALA A 29 9.42 -5.00 7.64
N ARG A 30 10.29 -4.50 8.53
CA ARG A 30 9.97 -4.35 9.97
C ARG A 30 9.13 -3.13 10.28
N THR A 31 9.19 -2.11 9.44
CA THR A 31 8.55 -0.82 9.69
C THR A 31 7.11 -0.80 9.18
N ARG A 32 6.22 -0.17 9.95
CA ARG A 32 4.85 0.11 9.50
C ARG A 32 4.91 1.21 8.45
N ARG A 33 4.41 0.91 7.25
CA ARG A 33 4.38 1.82 6.12
C ARG A 33 3.22 2.80 6.28
N VAL A 34 3.50 4.04 6.65
CA VAL A 34 2.47 5.06 6.95
C VAL A 34 2.71 6.32 6.13
N LYS A 35 1.65 7.07 5.83
CA LYS A 35 1.73 8.35 5.11
C LYS A 35 2.45 9.40 5.96
N ARG A 36 3.49 10.00 5.41
CA ARG A 36 4.35 10.97 6.12
C ARG A 36 4.45 12.32 5.42
N ASP A 37 4.73 13.33 6.23
CA ASP A 37 5.13 14.66 5.81
C ASP A 37 6.61 14.63 5.40
N LYS A 38 6.83 14.70 4.09
CA LYS A 38 8.17 14.69 3.50
C LYS A 38 9.03 15.86 3.98
N ALA A 39 8.45 17.03 4.23
CA ALA A 39 9.21 18.21 4.68
C ALA A 39 9.76 18.03 6.10
N LYS A 40 9.05 17.30 6.96
CA LYS A 40 9.56 16.95 8.29
C LYS A 40 10.65 15.87 8.24
N LEU A 41 10.59 14.98 7.24
CA LEU A 41 11.60 13.94 7.06
C LEU A 41 12.94 14.45 6.51
N THR A 42 12.98 15.59 5.82
CA THR A 42 14.25 16.10 5.26
C THR A 42 15.30 16.42 6.32
N THR A 43 14.90 16.62 7.58
CA THR A 43 15.80 16.85 8.72
C THR A 43 16.08 15.61 9.54
N VAL A 44 15.50 14.46 9.19
CA VAL A 44 15.68 13.19 9.90
C VAL A 44 16.69 12.34 9.12
N PRO A 45 17.84 11.98 9.73
CA PRO A 45 18.82 11.15 9.06
C PRO A 45 18.25 9.76 8.80
N ASP A 46 18.54 9.19 7.63
CA ASP A 46 18.16 7.82 7.28
C ASP A 46 19.32 7.15 6.54
N PRO A 47 20.40 6.76 7.26
CA PRO A 47 21.62 6.26 6.65
C PRO A 47 21.40 4.95 5.88
N GLY A 48 20.41 4.12 6.28
CA GLY A 48 20.08 2.90 5.56
C GLY A 48 19.46 3.19 4.19
N ARG A 49 18.51 4.15 4.12
CA ARG A 49 17.97 4.65 2.84
C ARG A 49 19.03 5.33 1.98
N ASP A 50 19.88 6.15 2.59
CA ASP A 50 20.93 6.88 1.87
C ASP A 50 21.96 5.91 1.28
N ALA A 51 22.30 4.81 1.97
CA ALA A 51 23.23 3.79 1.51
C ALA A 51 22.77 3.07 0.22
N VAL A 52 21.46 2.93 0.00
CA VAL A 52 20.89 2.36 -1.22
C VAL A 52 20.54 3.40 -2.28
N GLY A 53 20.90 4.68 -2.05
CA GLY A 53 20.74 5.77 -3.02
C GLY A 53 19.29 6.18 -3.30
N LEU A 54 18.33 5.82 -2.42
CA LEU A 54 16.92 6.15 -2.61
C LEU A 54 16.61 7.56 -2.13
N THR A 55 15.71 8.26 -2.81
CA THR A 55 15.10 9.50 -2.27
C THR A 55 14.11 9.14 -1.15
N LEU A 56 13.51 10.13 -0.47
CA LEU A 56 12.42 9.85 0.48
C LEU A 56 11.15 9.28 -0.19
N GLY A 57 11.03 9.39 -1.52
CA GLY A 57 9.83 9.01 -2.26
C GLY A 57 8.65 9.96 -2.08
N GLU A 58 7.48 9.58 -2.58
CA GLU A 58 6.21 10.24 -2.29
C GLU A 58 5.76 9.90 -0.85
N GLU A 59 5.26 10.88 -0.10
CA GLU A 59 4.74 10.67 1.26
C GLU A 59 5.68 9.91 2.22
N GLY A 60 7.00 9.99 1.98
CA GLY A 60 8.02 9.30 2.79
C GLY A 60 8.11 7.80 2.53
N CYS A 61 7.67 7.29 1.37
CA CYS A 61 7.52 5.88 1.10
C CYS A 61 8.79 5.03 1.21
N TYR A 62 9.99 5.61 1.17
CA TYR A 62 11.26 4.87 1.35
C TYR A 62 11.97 5.15 2.68
N PHE A 63 11.33 5.88 3.60
CA PHE A 63 11.87 6.08 4.93
C PHE A 63 11.81 4.77 5.74
N ILE A 64 12.89 4.46 6.47
CA ILE A 64 13.01 3.26 7.31
C ILE A 64 13.54 3.55 8.72
N ASN A 65 14.07 4.74 8.99
CA ASN A 65 14.66 5.05 10.30
C ASN A 65 13.61 5.44 11.38
N GLU A 66 12.65 4.56 11.66
CA GLU A 66 11.60 4.76 12.67
C GLU A 66 12.14 4.90 14.10
N SER A 67 13.36 4.42 14.35
CA SER A 67 14.00 4.51 15.66
C SER A 67 14.41 5.94 16.04
N HIS A 68 14.52 6.84 15.06
CA HIS A 68 14.90 8.22 15.31
C HIS A 68 13.79 8.98 16.06
N TYR A 69 14.13 9.69 17.13
CA TYR A 69 13.15 10.35 18.01
C TYR A 69 12.25 11.38 17.30
N LEU A 70 12.69 11.97 16.19
CA LEU A 70 11.89 12.88 15.36
C LEU A 70 11.00 12.19 14.32
N ALA A 71 11.17 10.89 14.07
CA ALA A 71 10.44 10.17 13.01
C ALA A 71 8.93 10.24 13.22
N GLY A 72 8.45 10.08 14.46
CA GLY A 72 7.02 10.11 14.80
C GLY A 72 6.32 11.41 14.43
N ALA A 73 7.01 12.56 14.50
CA ALA A 73 6.42 13.87 14.19
C ALA A 73 6.06 14.04 12.70
N SER A 74 6.61 13.17 11.83
CA SER A 74 6.32 13.16 10.40
C SER A 74 5.07 12.37 10.02
N VAL A 75 4.48 11.56 10.90
CA VAL A 75 3.27 10.78 10.57
C VAL A 75 2.10 11.72 10.34
N ILE A 76 1.49 11.64 9.15
CA ILE A 76 0.24 12.35 8.81
C ILE A 76 -0.96 11.44 9.07
N ASP A 77 -0.86 10.18 8.66
CA ASP A 77 -1.93 9.19 8.80
C ASP A 77 -1.31 7.82 9.06
N GLU A 78 -1.48 7.32 10.28
CA GLU A 78 -0.89 6.05 10.68
C GLU A 78 -1.61 4.85 10.05
N ASN A 79 -2.85 5.02 9.59
CA ASN A 79 -3.69 3.94 9.07
C ASN A 79 -3.74 3.91 7.54
N ARG A 80 -3.04 4.83 6.87
CA ARG A 80 -2.93 4.87 5.42
C ARG A 80 -1.48 4.69 4.98
N PRO A 81 -1.20 3.78 4.03
CA PRO A 81 0.15 3.66 3.49
C PRO A 81 0.52 4.87 2.63
N PRO A 82 1.82 5.14 2.44
CA PRO A 82 2.27 6.09 1.43
C PRO A 82 1.67 5.77 0.06
N LYS A 83 1.35 6.81 -0.71
CA LYS A 83 0.89 6.67 -2.09
C LYS A 83 1.81 5.75 -2.90
N GLY A 84 1.19 4.82 -3.62
CA GLY A 84 1.90 3.81 -4.42
C GLY A 84 2.29 2.54 -3.65
N GLN A 85 2.16 2.49 -2.32
CA GLN A 85 2.40 1.27 -1.55
C GLN A 85 1.14 0.42 -1.38
N PRO A 86 1.24 -0.92 -1.50
CA PRO A 86 0.09 -1.80 -1.38
C PRO A 86 -0.58 -1.76 -0.01
N GLY A 87 0.15 -1.57 1.09
CA GLY A 87 -0.45 -1.66 2.42
C GLY A 87 0.47 -1.12 3.51
N LEU A 88 0.09 -1.37 4.75
CA LEU A 88 0.83 -0.89 5.92
C LEU A 88 2.01 -1.79 6.32
N TYR A 89 2.03 -3.04 5.84
CA TYR A 89 3.04 -4.02 6.24
C TYR A 89 3.49 -4.82 5.03
N CYS A 90 4.78 -4.73 4.70
CA CYS A 90 5.45 -5.61 3.74
C CYS A 90 6.17 -6.70 4.52
N GLN A 91 5.75 -7.96 4.36
CA GLN A 91 6.30 -9.08 5.15
C GLN A 91 7.21 -10.01 4.33
N TRP A 92 7.55 -9.59 3.11
CA TRP A 92 8.68 -10.13 2.37
C TRP A 92 9.97 -9.51 2.90
N GLN A 93 10.95 -10.34 3.24
CA GLN A 93 12.27 -9.95 3.71
C GLN A 93 13.37 -10.75 2.98
N PRO A 94 14.62 -10.26 2.97
CA PRO A 94 15.75 -11.06 2.54
C PRO A 94 15.92 -12.35 3.35
N THR A 95 16.36 -13.42 2.69
CA THR A 95 16.88 -14.61 3.37
C THR A 95 18.15 -14.26 4.14
N PHE A 96 18.48 -15.05 5.17
CA PHE A 96 19.64 -14.79 6.03
C PHE A 96 20.97 -14.72 5.26
N ASP A 97 21.10 -15.49 4.18
CA ASP A 97 22.29 -15.51 3.31
C ASP A 97 22.28 -14.41 2.23
N GLY A 98 21.22 -13.59 2.15
CA GLY A 98 21.08 -12.53 1.16
C GLY A 98 20.85 -13.03 -0.27
N CYS A 99 20.65 -14.33 -0.48
CA CYS A 99 20.48 -14.94 -1.79
C CYS A 99 19.03 -14.92 -2.29
N GLY A 100 18.07 -14.49 -1.48
CA GLY A 100 16.66 -14.58 -1.83
C GLY A 100 15.73 -13.72 -1.01
N ILE A 101 14.42 -13.93 -1.21
CA ILE A 101 13.33 -13.28 -0.46
C ILE A 101 12.40 -14.36 0.10
N GLU A 102 12.00 -14.19 1.36
CA GLU A 102 11.11 -15.09 2.08
C GLU A 102 10.09 -14.32 2.92
N TRP A 103 9.02 -15.02 3.33
CA TRP A 103 8.06 -14.46 4.27
C TRP A 103 8.68 -14.43 5.67
N ASN A 104 8.55 -13.30 6.37
CA ASN A 104 9.15 -13.07 7.69
C ASN A 104 8.44 -13.79 8.85
N GLY A 105 7.46 -14.67 8.56
CA GLY A 105 6.73 -15.45 9.57
C GLY A 105 5.66 -14.69 10.35
N GLN A 106 5.44 -13.39 10.07
CA GLN A 106 4.42 -12.60 10.78
C GLN A 106 3.01 -12.84 10.20
N GLU A 107 1.99 -12.81 11.05
CA GLU A 107 0.59 -13.05 10.64
C GLU A 107 0.00 -11.93 9.75
N LYS A 108 -1.19 -12.17 9.19
CA LYS A 108 -2.02 -11.17 8.48
C LYS A 108 -1.33 -10.45 7.33
N PHE A 109 -0.59 -11.20 6.51
CA PHE A 109 0.08 -10.65 5.34
C PHE A 109 -0.87 -10.38 4.17
N TYR A 110 -1.58 -9.26 4.24
CA TYR A 110 -2.44 -8.79 3.16
C TYR A 110 -1.65 -8.26 1.97
N ARG A 111 -2.22 -8.43 0.77
CA ARG A 111 -1.66 -7.92 -0.50
C ARG A 111 -0.22 -8.42 -0.77
N TYR A 112 0.04 -9.67 -0.42
CA TYR A 112 1.37 -10.29 -0.53
C TYR A 112 1.88 -10.32 -1.99
N VAL A 113 1.01 -10.47 -2.98
CA VAL A 113 1.41 -10.44 -4.41
C VAL A 113 1.79 -9.03 -4.84
N GLU A 114 0.97 -8.05 -4.47
CA GLU A 114 1.18 -6.64 -4.79
C GLU A 114 2.44 -6.11 -4.11
N TRP A 115 2.73 -6.55 -2.88
CA TRP A 115 4.00 -6.27 -2.21
C TRP A 115 5.18 -6.88 -2.93
N LEU A 116 5.09 -8.14 -3.38
CA LEU A 116 6.17 -8.75 -4.15
C LEU A 116 6.44 -7.99 -5.45
N GLN A 117 5.38 -7.65 -6.19
CA GLN A 117 5.48 -6.82 -7.40
C GLN A 117 6.08 -5.44 -7.09
N TYR A 118 5.69 -4.81 -5.98
CA TYR A 118 6.23 -3.54 -5.54
C TYR A 118 7.75 -3.64 -5.32
N LEU A 119 8.23 -4.67 -4.62
CA LEU A 119 9.67 -4.86 -4.37
C LEU A 119 10.44 -5.11 -5.67
N ILE A 120 9.89 -5.91 -6.58
CA ILE A 120 10.49 -6.19 -7.90
C ILE A 120 10.68 -4.89 -8.69
N VAL A 121 9.65 -4.05 -8.78
CA VAL A 121 9.67 -2.83 -9.59
C VAL A 121 10.49 -1.71 -8.94
N ASN A 122 10.44 -1.58 -7.62
CA ASN A 122 11.03 -0.43 -6.92
C ASN A 122 12.45 -0.68 -6.42
N PHE A 123 12.85 -1.93 -6.19
CA PHE A 123 14.15 -2.26 -5.62
C PHE A 123 14.93 -3.23 -6.49
N PHE A 124 14.40 -4.41 -6.79
CA PHE A 124 15.20 -5.47 -7.43
C PHE A 124 15.59 -5.13 -8.86
N THR A 125 14.62 -4.72 -9.69
CA THR A 125 14.89 -4.34 -11.09
C THR A 125 15.81 -3.11 -11.16
N PRO A 126 15.56 -2.01 -10.41
CA PRO A 126 16.48 -0.86 -10.41
C PRO A 126 17.89 -1.17 -9.89
N TRP A 127 18.04 -2.15 -9.01
CA TRP A 127 19.34 -2.60 -8.51
C TRP A 127 20.02 -3.65 -9.40
N GLY A 128 19.34 -4.13 -10.45
CA GLY A 128 19.88 -5.08 -11.43
C GLY A 128 19.75 -6.56 -11.04
N TYR A 129 18.86 -6.89 -10.10
CA TYR A 129 18.63 -8.26 -9.64
C TYR A 129 17.48 -8.93 -10.40
N GLN A 130 17.59 -10.24 -10.62
CA GLN A 130 16.52 -11.09 -11.11
C GLN A 130 16.04 -12.04 -10.03
N LEU A 131 14.73 -12.03 -9.77
CA LEU A 131 14.07 -12.90 -8.81
C LEU A 131 13.35 -14.04 -9.55
N SER A 132 13.54 -15.27 -9.08
CA SER A 132 12.85 -16.45 -9.58
C SER A 132 12.54 -17.43 -8.44
N GLY A 133 11.47 -18.22 -8.57
CA GLY A 133 11.14 -19.28 -7.62
C GLY A 133 9.65 -19.44 -7.39
N THR A 134 9.32 -20.38 -6.51
CA THR A 134 7.94 -20.71 -6.18
C THR A 134 7.74 -20.72 -4.67
N VAL A 135 6.79 -19.92 -4.19
CA VAL A 135 6.36 -19.91 -2.79
C VAL A 135 4.92 -20.38 -2.72
N LYS A 136 4.65 -21.39 -1.88
CA LYS A 136 3.29 -21.87 -1.61
C LYS A 136 2.68 -21.06 -0.47
N TRP A 137 1.37 -20.91 -0.48
CA TRP A 137 0.63 -20.28 0.60
C TRP A 137 -0.61 -21.08 0.97
N VAL A 138 -0.98 -21.04 2.24
CA VAL A 138 -2.19 -21.65 2.79
C VAL A 138 -2.82 -20.64 3.74
N GLY A 139 -4.12 -20.40 3.56
CA GLY A 139 -4.95 -19.58 4.44
C GLY A 139 -5.39 -20.33 5.69
N GLU A 140 -6.49 -19.90 6.31
CA GLU A 140 -7.00 -20.50 7.55
C GLU A 140 -7.67 -21.86 7.32
N ILE A 141 -8.02 -22.18 6.07
CA ILE A 141 -8.59 -23.46 5.66
C ILE A 141 -7.71 -23.99 4.53
N GLU A 142 -7.37 -25.28 4.57
CA GLU A 142 -6.44 -25.92 3.61
C GLU A 142 -6.86 -25.75 2.14
N SER A 143 -8.16 -25.68 1.86
CA SER A 143 -8.68 -25.45 0.51
C SER A 143 -8.44 -24.03 -0.02
N ASP A 144 -8.22 -23.05 0.88
CA ASP A 144 -7.73 -21.74 0.50
C ASP A 144 -6.20 -21.78 0.48
N SER A 145 -5.66 -22.31 -0.61
CA SER A 145 -4.23 -22.42 -0.81
C SER A 145 -3.87 -22.19 -2.27
N GLY A 146 -2.60 -21.86 -2.49
CA GLY A 146 -2.09 -21.62 -3.82
C GLY A 146 -0.58 -21.48 -3.83
N GLN A 147 -0.09 -20.91 -4.91
CA GLN A 147 1.33 -20.65 -5.10
C GLN A 147 1.55 -19.31 -5.81
N ILE A 148 2.71 -18.75 -5.55
CA ILE A 148 3.25 -17.60 -6.25
C ILE A 148 4.45 -18.12 -7.03
N ILE A 149 4.41 -17.96 -8.35
CA ILE A 149 5.51 -18.36 -9.23
C ILE A 149 6.09 -17.10 -9.84
N VAL A 150 7.40 -16.92 -9.67
CA VAL A 150 8.16 -15.83 -10.28
C VAL A 150 9.21 -16.42 -11.21
N GLU A 151 9.34 -15.85 -12.40
CA GLU A 151 10.43 -16.14 -13.31
C GLU A 151 11.00 -14.83 -13.86
N ASN A 152 12.28 -14.57 -13.61
CA ASN A 152 13.01 -13.40 -14.09
C ASN A 152 12.25 -12.09 -13.85
N ASN A 153 11.88 -11.82 -12.59
CA ASN A 153 11.08 -10.67 -12.15
C ASN A 153 9.63 -10.62 -12.67
N CYS A 154 9.15 -11.65 -13.36
CA CYS A 154 7.76 -11.73 -13.80
C CYS A 154 6.97 -12.67 -12.89
N ILE A 155 5.94 -12.16 -12.21
CA ILE A 155 5.01 -13.00 -11.45
C ILE A 155 4.06 -13.68 -12.44
N LEU A 156 4.28 -14.98 -12.66
CA LEU A 156 3.47 -15.81 -13.54
C LEU A 156 2.18 -16.28 -12.86
N GLN A 157 2.24 -16.53 -11.55
CA GLN A 157 1.08 -16.89 -10.74
C GLN A 157 1.10 -16.13 -9.41
N PRO A 158 -0.05 -15.61 -8.93
CA PRO A 158 -1.31 -15.52 -9.68
C PRO A 158 -1.19 -14.56 -10.88
N GLU A 159 -2.01 -14.79 -11.92
CA GLU A 159 -2.01 -13.95 -13.12
C GLU A 159 -2.30 -12.48 -12.80
N ASN A 160 -1.88 -11.58 -13.70
CA ASN A 160 -2.13 -10.15 -13.65
C ASN A 160 -1.60 -9.45 -12.38
N ALA A 161 -0.45 -9.87 -11.86
CA ALA A 161 0.16 -9.27 -10.66
C ALA A 161 0.42 -7.75 -10.79
N GLU A 162 0.86 -7.30 -11.97
CA GLU A 162 1.03 -5.87 -12.27
C GLU A 162 -0.28 -5.10 -12.14
N LEU A 163 -1.36 -5.65 -12.71
CA LEU A 163 -2.68 -5.06 -12.61
C LEU A 163 -3.20 -5.08 -11.17
N LYS A 164 -2.91 -6.13 -10.39
CA LYS A 164 -3.25 -6.18 -8.95
C LYS A 164 -2.58 -5.03 -8.19
N LEU A 165 -1.29 -4.79 -8.40
CA LEU A 165 -0.58 -3.66 -7.80
C LEU A 165 -1.18 -2.32 -8.24
N GLN A 166 -1.43 -2.16 -9.53
CA GLN A 166 -2.04 -0.94 -10.07
C GLN A 166 -3.42 -0.69 -9.44
N ILE A 167 -4.29 -1.70 -9.37
CA ILE A 167 -5.60 -1.62 -8.72
C ILE A 167 -5.46 -1.33 -7.24
N ALA A 168 -4.51 -1.94 -6.54
CA ALA A 168 -4.32 -1.76 -5.09
C ALA A 168 -3.88 -0.33 -4.72
N THR A 169 -3.28 0.41 -5.65
CA THR A 169 -2.62 1.69 -5.38
C THR A 169 -3.25 2.89 -6.11
N SER A 170 -4.08 2.65 -7.12
CA SER A 170 -4.76 3.72 -7.88
C SER A 170 -6.04 4.21 -7.17
N PRO A 171 -6.43 5.48 -7.33
CA PRO A 171 -7.74 5.96 -6.92
C PRO A 171 -8.87 5.27 -7.69
N ILE A 172 -10.08 5.30 -7.15
CA ILE A 172 -11.28 4.73 -7.78
C ILE A 172 -11.81 5.70 -8.84
N PRO A 173 -11.86 5.30 -10.12
CA PRO A 173 -12.45 6.13 -11.16
C PRO A 173 -13.97 6.13 -11.01
N VAL A 174 -14.58 7.31 -11.01
CA VAL A 174 -16.03 7.52 -10.91
C VAL A 174 -16.51 8.54 -11.96
N PRO A 175 -17.79 8.48 -12.39
CA PRO A 175 -18.36 9.50 -13.28
C PRO A 175 -18.25 10.91 -12.68
N GLY A 176 -18.17 11.95 -13.52
CA GLY A 176 -17.93 13.33 -13.07
C GLY A 176 -18.97 13.84 -12.07
N GLU A 177 -20.25 13.53 -12.29
CA GLU A 177 -21.35 13.88 -11.38
C GLU A 177 -21.22 13.23 -10.00
N ILE A 178 -20.75 11.99 -9.95
CA ILE A 178 -20.50 11.24 -8.71
C ILE A 178 -19.29 11.83 -7.98
N TRP A 179 -18.24 12.13 -8.73
CA TRP A 179 -17.05 12.79 -8.19
C TRP A 179 -17.39 14.13 -7.54
N GLN A 180 -18.19 14.96 -8.21
CA GLN A 180 -18.62 16.27 -7.69
C GLN A 180 -19.38 16.14 -6.38
N GLY A 181 -20.29 15.17 -6.26
CA GLY A 181 -21.01 14.93 -5.02
C GLY A 181 -20.11 14.46 -3.89
N LEU A 182 -19.24 13.48 -4.14
CA LEU A 182 -18.28 13.00 -3.13
C LEU A 182 -17.31 14.11 -2.69
N TYR A 183 -16.86 14.94 -3.64
CA TYR A 183 -16.00 16.07 -3.37
C TYR A 183 -16.71 17.16 -2.57
N ALA A 184 -17.97 17.46 -2.89
CA ALA A 184 -18.79 18.43 -2.15
C ALA A 184 -19.03 17.99 -0.71
N VAL A 185 -19.29 16.70 -0.49
CA VAL A 185 -19.36 16.10 0.84
C VAL A 185 -18.03 16.27 1.58
N ASN A 186 -16.91 15.86 0.98
CA ASN A 186 -15.57 15.98 1.58
C ASN A 186 -15.21 17.43 1.93
N LYS A 187 -15.61 18.39 1.08
CA LYS A 187 -15.37 19.83 1.30
C LYS A 187 -16.23 20.40 2.43
N ALA A 188 -17.46 19.91 2.57
CA ALA A 188 -18.35 20.34 3.65
C ALA A 188 -17.88 19.79 5.01
N ASP A 189 -17.51 18.52 5.05
CA ASP A 189 -16.87 17.87 6.20
C ASP A 189 -16.01 16.69 5.69
N PRO A 190 -14.69 16.69 5.89
CA PRO A 190 -13.84 15.62 5.40
C PRO A 190 -13.99 14.31 6.20
N THR A 191 -14.53 14.38 7.42
CA THR A 191 -14.58 13.24 8.34
C THR A 191 -15.75 12.29 8.04
N ILE A 192 -16.79 12.77 7.36
CA ILE A 192 -18.03 11.99 7.18
C ILE A 192 -17.91 10.88 6.13
N LEU A 193 -16.95 10.95 5.20
CA LEU A 193 -16.78 9.92 4.16
C LEU A 193 -16.48 8.52 4.72
N ILE A 194 -15.99 8.41 5.96
CA ILE A 194 -15.81 7.11 6.61
C ILE A 194 -17.14 6.45 7.02
N SER A 195 -18.19 7.24 7.20
CA SER A 195 -19.53 6.78 7.56
C SER A 195 -20.42 6.91 6.34
N TRP A 196 -20.67 5.78 5.68
CA TRP A 196 -21.52 5.75 4.50
C TRP A 196 -22.92 6.32 4.81
N VAL A 197 -23.49 6.05 5.99
CA VAL A 197 -24.79 6.60 6.41
C VAL A 197 -24.73 8.13 6.51
N ALA A 198 -23.70 8.69 7.15
CA ALA A 198 -23.53 10.14 7.26
C ALA A 198 -23.29 10.77 5.88
N THR A 199 -22.56 10.07 5.01
CA THR A 199 -22.31 10.49 3.63
C THR A 199 -23.60 10.55 2.82
N LEU A 200 -24.44 9.51 2.88
CA LEU A 200 -25.74 9.50 2.20
C LEU A 200 -26.62 10.67 2.65
N HIS A 201 -26.71 10.93 3.96
CA HIS A 201 -27.44 12.09 4.48
C HIS A 201 -26.87 13.42 3.96
N SER A 202 -25.54 13.54 3.89
CA SER A 202 -24.87 14.73 3.36
C SER A 202 -25.14 14.92 1.86
N CYS A 203 -25.07 13.85 1.06
CA CYS A 203 -25.41 13.86 -0.35
C CYS A 203 -26.84 14.38 -0.57
N VAL A 204 -27.83 13.87 0.17
CA VAL A 204 -29.23 14.32 0.09
C VAL A 204 -29.36 15.79 0.47
N LYS A 205 -28.72 16.23 1.56
CA LYS A 205 -28.74 17.63 2.02
C LYS A 205 -28.12 18.58 0.99
N LEU A 206 -27.08 18.15 0.31
CA LEU A 206 -26.34 18.94 -0.69
C LEU A 206 -26.93 18.84 -2.10
N GLY A 207 -27.93 17.98 -2.32
CA GLY A 207 -28.61 17.83 -3.61
C GLY A 207 -27.98 16.81 -4.58
N TYR A 208 -27.05 15.98 -4.12
CA TYR A 208 -26.33 14.98 -4.93
C TYR A 208 -26.97 13.59 -4.81
N LEU A 209 -28.21 13.44 -5.32
CA LEU A 209 -28.98 12.20 -5.18
C LEU A 209 -28.38 11.02 -5.96
N ASP A 210 -27.82 11.26 -7.14
CA ASP A 210 -27.20 10.20 -7.95
C ASP A 210 -25.90 9.71 -7.31
N THR A 211 -25.15 10.59 -6.63
CA THR A 211 -24.02 10.19 -5.78
C THR A 211 -24.48 9.29 -4.64
N ALA A 212 -25.60 9.60 -3.97
CA ALA A 212 -26.13 8.77 -2.91
C ALA A 212 -26.49 7.36 -3.42
N ARG A 213 -27.20 7.27 -4.55
CA ARG A 213 -27.54 5.97 -5.19
C ARG A 213 -26.29 5.18 -5.56
N TRP A 214 -25.30 5.83 -6.16
CA TRP A 214 -24.04 5.18 -6.52
C TRP A 214 -23.33 4.59 -5.30
N ILE A 215 -23.31 5.30 -4.16
CA ILE A 215 -22.73 4.79 -2.91
C ILE A 215 -23.47 3.54 -2.43
N GLU A 216 -24.80 3.53 -2.46
CA GLU A 216 -25.61 2.37 -2.05
C GLU A 216 -25.31 1.14 -2.92
N GLU A 217 -25.23 1.33 -4.25
CA GLU A 217 -24.93 0.28 -5.21
C GLU A 217 -23.49 -0.24 -5.13
N ASN A 218 -22.56 0.60 -4.66
CA ASN A 218 -21.13 0.33 -4.65
C ASN A 218 -20.52 0.33 -3.25
N LEU A 219 -21.34 0.13 -2.22
CA LEU A 219 -20.94 0.23 -0.82
C LEU A 219 -19.81 -0.74 -0.50
N VAL A 220 -20.00 -2.01 -0.87
CA VAL A 220 -19.04 -3.10 -0.70
C VAL A 220 -18.22 -3.20 -1.99
N GLY A 221 -17.10 -2.50 -2.05
CA GLY A 221 -16.20 -2.51 -3.21
C GLY A 221 -15.63 -1.13 -3.50
N LEU A 222 -16.25 -0.40 -4.43
CA LEU A 222 -15.69 0.84 -4.97
C LEU A 222 -15.75 1.98 -3.96
N TYR A 223 -16.86 2.16 -3.22
CA TYR A 223 -16.95 3.26 -2.26
C TYR A 223 -15.94 3.09 -1.13
N GLY A 224 -15.95 1.94 -0.44
CA GLY A 224 -15.00 1.68 0.65
C GLY A 224 -13.55 1.77 0.19
N ALA A 225 -13.22 1.20 -0.98
CA ALA A 225 -11.87 1.30 -1.50
C ALA A 225 -11.48 2.72 -1.92
N GLY A 226 -12.43 3.56 -2.34
CA GLY A 226 -12.19 4.96 -2.67
C GLY A 226 -12.07 5.86 -1.44
N VAL A 227 -12.70 5.50 -0.32
CA VAL A 227 -12.42 6.13 0.98
C VAL A 227 -10.95 5.97 1.34
N ASP A 228 -10.36 4.80 1.08
CA ASP A 228 -8.95 4.53 1.38
C ASP A 228 -7.98 5.09 0.32
N ARG A 229 -8.27 4.90 -0.97
CA ARG A 229 -7.35 5.17 -2.09
C ARG A 229 -7.62 6.49 -2.82
N GLY A 230 -8.71 7.15 -2.50
CA GLY A 230 -9.20 8.33 -3.20
C GLY A 230 -10.13 8.02 -4.38
N PHE A 231 -10.74 9.08 -4.89
CA PHE A 231 -11.64 9.06 -6.04
C PHE A 231 -11.06 9.92 -7.16
N GLN A 232 -11.18 9.41 -8.39
CA GLN A 232 -10.74 10.07 -9.61
C GLN A 232 -11.94 10.35 -10.51
N ASP A 233 -12.04 11.58 -10.99
CA ASP A 233 -13.00 11.98 -12.01
C ASP A 233 -12.58 11.37 -13.36
N GLN A 234 -13.44 10.56 -13.96
CA GLN A 234 -13.18 9.93 -15.26
C GLN A 234 -13.12 10.94 -16.42
N GLU A 235 -13.76 12.08 -16.30
CA GLU A 235 -13.86 13.09 -17.37
C GLU A 235 -12.69 14.08 -17.30
N THR A 236 -12.37 14.56 -16.10
CA THR A 236 -11.34 15.59 -15.91
C THR A 236 -10.00 15.04 -15.44
N GLY A 237 -9.96 13.81 -14.93
CA GLY A 237 -8.79 13.21 -14.30
C GLY A 237 -8.50 13.76 -12.89
N ALA A 238 -9.32 14.66 -12.35
CA ALA A 238 -9.14 15.22 -11.02
C ALA A 238 -9.19 14.15 -9.93
N VAL A 239 -8.29 14.22 -8.96
CA VAL A 239 -8.21 13.24 -7.86
C VAL A 239 -8.32 13.94 -6.53
N PHE A 240 -9.09 13.37 -5.60
CA PHE A 240 -8.97 13.70 -4.18
C PHE A 240 -8.93 12.43 -3.34
N ILE A 241 -8.18 12.49 -2.25
CA ILE A 241 -8.10 11.42 -1.27
C ILE A 241 -8.79 11.91 0.01
N PRO A 242 -9.86 11.23 0.48
CA PRO A 242 -10.55 11.62 1.70
C PRO A 242 -9.60 11.70 2.90
N THR A 243 -9.65 12.80 3.64
CA THR A 243 -8.97 12.94 4.94
C THR A 243 -9.89 12.41 6.04
N CYS A 244 -9.92 11.09 6.14
CA CYS A 244 -10.86 10.31 6.94
C CYS A 244 -10.51 10.21 8.43
N TYR A 245 -9.24 10.40 8.79
CA TYR A 245 -8.79 10.33 10.17
C TYR A 245 -8.42 11.73 10.63
N SER A 246 -9.23 12.29 11.54
CA SER A 246 -8.79 13.44 12.33
C SER A 246 -7.48 13.06 12.98
N LEU A 247 -6.43 13.88 12.76
CA LEU A 247 -5.20 13.81 13.52
C LEU A 247 -5.59 13.75 14.99
N GLY A 248 -5.47 12.57 15.62
CA GLY A 248 -5.56 12.46 17.05
C GLY A 248 -4.49 13.37 17.60
N SER A 249 -4.90 14.53 18.11
CA SER A 249 -4.06 15.39 18.92
C SER A 249 -3.60 14.55 20.11
N ARG A 250 -2.39 14.00 20.01
CA ARG A 250 -1.60 13.63 21.17
C ARG A 250 -0.94 14.89 21.71
#